data_AF-A0A650CW76-F1
#
_entry.id   AF-A0A650CW76-F1
#
_cell.length_a   1.000
_cell.length_b   1.000
_cell.length_c   1.000
_cell.angle_alpha   90.00
_cell.angle_beta   90.00
_cell.angle_gamma   90.00
#
_symmetry.space_group_name_H-M   'P 1'
#
loop_
_entity.id
_entity.type
_entity.pdbx_description
1 polymer ?
#
loop_
_entity_poly.entity_id
_entity_poly.type
_entity_poly.pdbx_seq_one_letter_code
_entity_poly.pdbx_strand_id
1 'polypeptide(L)'
;MNFTVYWKLLATAVLDKLLENLKDYTSKLDEANNVDLDNWFYLYAVLHLLQVQAQSFINLVQTLLSNMGISSQGYRDSIRKLFEKNLITVEERDFLISVVGFRIIIVHEYATVNPIFVKKIMEN
;
A
#
# COMPACT_ATOMS: atom_id res chain seq x y z
N MET A 1 31.99 0.33 16.13
CA MET A 1 30.78 0.95 15.52
C MET A 1 29.77 1.21 16.64
N ASN A 2 29.28 2.43 16.81
CA ASN A 2 28.29 2.74 17.87
C ASN A 2 26.93 2.13 17.49
N PHE A 3 26.24 1.52 18.46
CA PHE A 3 24.88 0.95 18.34
C PHE A 3 23.90 1.85 17.56
N THR A 4 23.96 3.17 17.78
CA THR A 4 23.13 4.18 17.09
C THR A 4 23.39 4.23 15.58
N VAL A 5 24.64 4.04 15.16
CA VAL A 5 25.02 4.03 13.74
C VAL A 5 24.50 2.76 13.07
N TYR A 6 24.64 1.61 13.73
CA TYR A 6 24.11 0.34 13.24
C TYR A 6 22.58 0.40 13.09
N TRP A 7 21.89 0.96 14.08
CA TRP A 7 20.43 1.06 14.06
C TRP A 7 19.91 1.95 12.93
N LYS A 8 20.57 3.08 12.66
CA LYS A 8 20.25 3.93 11.50
C LYS A 8 20.43 3.20 10.17
N LEU A 9 21.54 2.48 10.00
CA LEU A 9 21.82 1.72 8.77
C LEU A 9 20.78 0.62 8.54
N LEU A 10 20.41 -0.11 9.58
CA LEU A 10 19.38 -1.15 9.48
C LEU A 10 18.02 -0.56 9.14
N ALA A 11 17.62 0.54 9.80
CA ALA A 11 16.36 1.22 9.55
C ALA A 11 16.23 1.69 8.09
N THR A 12 17.29 2.29 7.54
CA THR A 12 17.34 2.69 6.12
C THR A 12 17.25 1.49 5.18
N ALA A 13 18.03 0.43 5.43
CA ALA A 13 18.01 -0.77 4.58
C ALA A 13 16.61 -1.45 4.54
N VAL A 14 15.89 -1.47 5.66
CA VAL A 14 14.51 -1.98 5.71
C VAL A 14 13.57 -1.12 4.88
N LEU A 15 13.67 0.21 4.99
CA LEU A 15 12.85 1.13 4.19
C LEU A 15 13.13 0.98 2.69
N ASP A 16 14.39 0.86 2.29
CA ASP A 16 14.78 0.65 0.90
C ASP A 16 14.16 -0.64 0.35
N LYS A 17 14.17 -1.72 1.14
CA LYS A 17 13.57 -2.99 0.72
C LYS A 17 12.04 -2.91 0.58
N LEU A 18 11.37 -2.22 1.50
CA LEU A 18 9.93 -2.01 1.43
C LEU A 18 9.53 -1.15 0.22
N LEU A 19 10.33 -0.13 -0.08
CA LEU A 19 10.14 0.72 -1.26
C LEU A 19 10.37 -0.04 -2.57
N GLU A 20 11.40 -0.89 -2.62
CA GLU A 20 11.67 -1.76 -3.77
C GLU A 20 10.51 -2.73 -4.02
N ASN A 21 9.99 -3.36 -2.97
CA ASN A 21 8.81 -4.24 -3.08
C ASN A 21 7.59 -3.46 -3.60
N LEU A 22 7.33 -2.25 -3.07
CA LEU A 22 6.22 -1.43 -3.54
C LEU A 22 6.35 -1.10 -5.04
N LYS A 23 7.55 -0.72 -5.48
CA LYS A 23 7.83 -0.44 -6.90
C LYS A 23 7.59 -1.66 -7.78
N ASP A 24 8.07 -2.83 -7.37
CA ASP A 24 7.90 -4.09 -8.09
C ASP A 24 6.40 -4.44 -8.28
N TYR A 25 5.58 -4.28 -7.23
CA TYR A 25 4.13 -4.51 -7.35
C TYR A 25 3.41 -3.45 -8.18
N THR A 26 3.86 -2.20 -8.13
CA THR A 26 3.35 -1.15 -9.04
C THR A 26 3.64 -1.51 -10.50
N SER A 27 4.87 -1.89 -10.83
CA SER A 27 5.22 -2.28 -12.19
C SER A 27 4.44 -3.51 -12.69
N LYS A 28 4.18 -4.50 -11.83
CA LYS A 28 3.32 -5.64 -12.17
C LYS A 28 1.88 -5.25 -12.44
N LEU A 29 1.37 -4.23 -11.73
CA LEU A 29 0.03 -3.69 -12.01
C LEU A 29 0.01 -2.91 -13.32
N ASP A 30 1.04 -2.12 -13.61
CA ASP A 30 1.18 -1.42 -14.89
C ASP A 30 1.18 -2.40 -16.08
N GLU A 31 1.88 -3.53 -15.95
CA GLU A 31 1.85 -4.62 -16.94
C GLU A 31 0.47 -5.26 -17.07
N ALA A 32 -0.27 -5.37 -15.95
CA ALA A 32 -1.58 -5.97 -15.90
C ALA A 32 -2.71 -5.05 -16.42
N ASN A 33 -2.45 -3.79 -16.77
CA ASN A 33 -3.49 -2.87 -17.27
C ASN A 33 -4.16 -3.33 -18.58
N ASN A 34 -3.52 -4.21 -19.35
CA ASN A 34 -4.03 -4.67 -20.64
C ASN A 34 -4.67 -6.06 -20.60
N VAL A 35 -4.87 -6.65 -19.41
CA VAL A 35 -5.45 -8.00 -19.31
C VAL A 35 -6.98 -7.98 -19.42
N ASP A 36 -7.54 -9.08 -19.91
CA ASP A 36 -8.99 -9.26 -19.93
C ASP A 36 -9.52 -9.54 -18.51
N LEU A 37 -10.08 -8.52 -17.88
CA LEU A 37 -10.66 -8.60 -16.53
C LEU A 37 -12.02 -9.33 -16.50
N ASP A 38 -12.60 -9.74 -17.63
CA ASP A 38 -13.74 -10.66 -17.65
C ASP A 38 -13.30 -12.13 -17.48
N ASN A 39 -12.01 -12.42 -17.71
CA ASN A 39 -11.43 -13.70 -17.37
C ASN A 39 -11.17 -13.77 -15.85
N TRP A 40 -11.80 -14.73 -15.18
CA TRP A 40 -11.68 -14.93 -13.74
C TRP A 40 -10.22 -15.03 -13.27
N PHE A 41 -9.35 -15.70 -14.04
CA PHE A 41 -7.95 -15.89 -13.67
C PHE A 41 -7.21 -14.55 -13.60
N TYR A 42 -7.36 -13.71 -14.62
CA TYR A 42 -6.72 -12.40 -14.67
C TYR A 42 -7.33 -11.44 -13.63
N LEU A 43 -8.65 -11.48 -13.44
CA LEU A 43 -9.32 -10.70 -12.40
C LEU A 43 -8.76 -11.00 -11.01
N TYR A 44 -8.64 -12.28 -10.62
CA TYR A 44 -8.10 -12.65 -9.32
C TYR A 44 -6.60 -12.33 -9.19
N ALA A 45 -5.83 -12.46 -10.27
CA ALA A 45 -4.43 -12.06 -10.28
C ALA A 45 -4.28 -10.56 -10.00
N VAL A 46 -5.06 -9.72 -10.67
CA VAL A 46 -5.06 -8.26 -10.47
C VAL A 46 -5.54 -7.88 -9.08
N LEU A 47 -6.62 -8.51 -8.58
CA LEU A 47 -7.09 -8.31 -7.21
C LEU A 47 -6.01 -8.61 -6.17
N HIS A 48 -5.28 -9.71 -6.36
CA HIS A 48 -4.17 -10.08 -5.49
C HIS A 48 -3.03 -9.05 -5.57
N LEU A 49 -2.65 -8.61 -6.77
CA LEU A 49 -1.61 -7.59 -6.95
C LEU A 49 -1.98 -6.26 -6.26
N LEU A 50 -3.22 -5.79 -6.43
CA LEU A 50 -3.72 -4.57 -5.78
C LEU A 50 -3.70 -4.71 -4.25
N GLN A 51 -4.14 -5.86 -3.73
CA GLN A 51 -4.09 -6.14 -2.29
C GLN A 51 -2.65 -6.08 -1.76
N VAL A 52 -1.70 -6.70 -2.46
CA VAL A 52 -0.30 -6.75 -2.04
C VAL A 52 0.38 -5.38 -2.15
N GLN A 53 0.07 -4.60 -3.19
CA GLN A 53 0.57 -3.22 -3.33
C GLN A 53 0.08 -2.36 -2.16
N ALA A 54 -1.23 -2.39 -1.85
CA ALA A 54 -1.80 -1.66 -0.73
C ALA A 54 -1.16 -2.07 0.60
N GLN A 55 -0.97 -3.38 0.84
CA GLN A 55 -0.29 -3.87 2.04
C GLN A 55 1.18 -3.43 2.11
N SER A 56 1.90 -3.45 0.99
CA SER A 56 3.30 -3.03 0.91
C SER A 56 3.45 -1.54 1.25
N PHE A 57 2.56 -0.69 0.72
CA PHE A 57 2.52 0.72 1.06
C PHE A 57 2.25 0.95 2.55
N ILE A 58 1.26 0.26 3.12
CA ILE A 58 0.93 0.34 4.55
C ILE A 58 2.14 -0.03 5.42
N ASN A 59 2.84 -1.11 5.08
CA ASN A 59 4.03 -1.55 5.82
C ASN A 59 5.12 -0.47 5.76
N LEU A 60 5.37 0.11 4.58
CA LEU A 60 6.32 1.20 4.40
C LEU A 60 5.99 2.39 5.32
N VAL A 61 4.72 2.81 5.36
CA VAL A 61 4.28 3.92 6.22
C VAL A 61 4.46 3.61 7.70
N GLN A 62 4.06 2.42 8.14
CA GLN A 62 4.18 2.04 9.55
C GLN A 62 5.64 1.96 9.99
N THR A 63 6.52 1.43 9.15
CA THR A 63 7.96 1.43 9.38
C THR A 63 8.54 2.84 9.40
N LEU A 64 8.13 3.72 8.48
CA LEU A 64 8.54 5.12 8.45
C LEU A 64 8.17 5.83 9.75
N LEU A 65 6.91 5.73 10.18
CA LEU A 65 6.44 6.35 11.43
C LEU A 65 7.18 5.78 12.64
N SER A 66 7.39 4.46 12.70
CA SER A 66 8.16 3.82 13.77
C SER A 66 9.60 4.35 13.82
N ASN A 67 10.25 4.53 12.67
CA ASN A 67 11.60 5.09 12.59
C ASN A 67 11.68 6.56 13.02
N MET A 68 10.57 7.31 12.91
CA MET A 68 10.43 8.66 13.44
C MET A 68 10.09 8.69 14.94
N GLY A 69 9.96 7.54 15.61
CA GLY A 69 9.53 7.44 17.00
C GLY A 69 8.03 7.70 17.19
N ILE A 70 7.24 7.59 16.12
CA ILE A 70 5.80 7.84 16.13
C ILE A 70 5.08 6.48 16.14
N SER A 71 4.43 6.15 17.26
CA SER A 71 3.54 4.99 17.32
C SER A 71 2.33 5.21 16.41
N SER A 72 1.73 4.16 15.84
CA SER A 72 0.43 4.25 15.15
C SER A 72 -0.41 3.00 15.41
N GLN A 73 -1.74 3.17 15.48
CA GLN A 73 -2.72 2.13 15.79
C GLN A 73 -3.56 1.81 14.55
N GLY A 74 -3.09 0.87 13.74
CA GLY A 74 -3.75 0.49 12.50
C GLY A 74 -3.62 1.54 11.39
N TYR A 75 -4.18 1.22 10.22
CA TYR A 75 -3.84 1.90 8.97
C TYR A 75 -4.36 3.34 8.87
N ARG A 76 -5.60 3.56 9.31
CA ARG A 76 -6.20 4.91 9.31
C ARG A 76 -5.44 5.87 10.24
N ASP A 77 -4.98 5.37 11.38
CA ASP A 77 -4.18 6.16 12.31
C ASP A 77 -2.80 6.50 11.73
N SER A 78 -2.18 5.56 11.02
CA SER A 78 -0.92 5.78 10.32
C SER A 78 -1.06 6.89 9.26
N ILE A 79 -2.11 6.86 8.44
CA ILE A 79 -2.38 7.90 7.44
C ILE A 79 -2.65 9.27 8.11
N ARG A 80 -3.47 9.30 9.16
CA ARG A 80 -3.73 10.51 9.94
C ARG A 80 -2.41 11.13 10.44
N LYS A 81 -1.50 10.30 10.95
CA LYS A 81 -0.19 10.73 11.46
C LYS A 81 0.73 11.28 10.38
N LEU A 82 0.72 10.71 9.17
CA LEU A 82 1.45 11.29 8.04
C LEU A 82 0.94 12.70 7.73
N PHE A 83 -0.38 12.88 7.67
CA PHE A 83 -1.00 14.17 7.39
C PHE A 83 -0.71 15.20 8.49
N GLU A 84 -0.86 14.84 9.77
CA GLU A 84 -0.54 15.71 10.92
C GLU A 84 0.93 16.14 10.97
N LYS A 85 1.82 15.38 10.32
CA LYS A 85 3.25 15.70 10.18
C LYS A 85 3.58 16.44 8.89
N ASN A 86 2.58 16.82 8.09
CA ASN A 86 2.73 17.45 6.77
C ASN A 86 3.62 16.64 5.82
N LEU A 87 3.61 15.31 5.94
CA LEU A 87 4.35 14.41 5.04
C LEU A 87 3.55 14.08 3.78
N ILE A 88 2.24 14.29 3.83
CA ILE A 88 1.30 14.09 2.72
C ILE A 88 0.29 15.23 2.69
N THR A 89 -0.30 15.49 1.53
CA THR A 89 -1.37 16.48 1.34
C THR A 89 -2.72 15.93 1.79
N VAL A 90 -3.75 16.78 1.75
CA VAL A 90 -5.14 16.35 2.02
C VAL A 90 -5.64 15.38 0.96
N GLU A 91 -5.32 15.64 -0.30
CA GLU A 91 -5.70 14.80 -1.44
C GLU A 91 -5.04 13.41 -1.33
N GLU A 92 -3.74 13.37 -1.01
CA GLU A 92 -3.03 12.11 -0.78
C GLU A 92 -3.60 11.35 0.41
N ARG A 93 -3.93 12.05 1.51
CA ARG A 93 -4.57 11.43 2.69
C ARG A 93 -5.92 10.81 2.35
N ASP A 94 -6.76 11.49 1.59
CA ASP A 94 -8.09 11.01 1.22
C ASP A 94 -8.00 9.82 0.24
N PHE A 95 -7.05 9.88 -0.70
CA PHE A 95 -6.73 8.76 -1.58
C PHE A 95 -6.28 7.52 -0.78
N LEU A 96 -5.35 7.69 0.16
CA LEU A 96 -4.84 6.58 0.97
C LEU A 96 -5.90 5.96 1.89
N ILE A 97 -6.84 6.77 2.41
CA ILE A 97 -8.01 6.25 3.15
C ILE A 97 -8.85 5.35 2.25
N SER A 98 -9.04 5.74 0.98
CA SER A 98 -9.77 4.95 -0.01
C SER A 98 -9.05 3.64 -0.34
N VAL A 99 -7.72 3.67 -0.52
CA VAL A 99 -6.87 2.47 -0.71
C VAL A 99 -6.99 1.49 0.47
N VAL A 100 -6.93 2.00 1.70
CA VAL A 100 -7.13 1.17 2.90
C VAL A 100 -8.52 0.55 2.94
N GLY A 101 -9.56 1.33 2.61
CA GLY A 101 -10.93 0.84 2.52
C GLY A 101 -11.06 -0.29 1.49
N PHE A 102 -10.52 -0.09 0.30
CA PHE A 102 -10.51 -1.09 -0.76
C PHE A 102 -9.79 -2.38 -0.35
N ARG A 103 -8.61 -2.28 0.27
CA ARG A 103 -7.88 -3.44 0.79
C ARG A 103 -8.65 -4.19 1.88
N ILE A 104 -9.48 -3.52 2.68
CA ILE A 104 -10.35 -4.20 3.66
C ILE A 104 -11.42 -5.02 2.94
N ILE A 105 -12.07 -4.44 1.93
CA ILE A 105 -13.12 -5.09 1.14
C ILE A 105 -12.57 -6.31 0.40
N ILE A 106 -11.43 -6.19 -0.30
CA ILE A 106 -10.84 -7.33 -1.01
C ILE A 106 -10.52 -8.49 -0.06
N VAL A 107 -10.01 -8.19 1.15
CA VAL A 107 -9.54 -9.23 2.08
C VAL A 107 -10.68 -9.87 2.86
N HIS A 108 -11.71 -9.12 3.26
CA HIS A 108 -12.74 -9.61 4.19
C HIS A 108 -14.11 -9.82 3.53
N GLU A 109 -14.33 -9.22 2.37
CA GLU A 109 -15.59 -9.25 1.64
C GLU A 109 -15.40 -9.82 0.22
N TYR A 110 -14.44 -10.73 0.04
CA TYR A 110 -14.08 -11.30 -1.28
C TYR A 110 -15.28 -11.90 -2.04
N ALA A 111 -16.31 -12.37 -1.35
CA ALA A 111 -17.54 -12.89 -1.96
C ALA A 111 -18.44 -11.80 -2.59
N THR A 112 -18.23 -10.54 -2.27
CA THR A 112 -19.04 -9.39 -2.73
C THR A 112 -18.25 -8.40 -3.58
N VAL A 113 -16.97 -8.64 -3.83
CA VAL A 113 -16.14 -7.79 -4.69
C VAL A 113 -16.71 -7.78 -6.10
N ASN A 114 -17.30 -6.64 -6.49
CA ASN A 114 -17.86 -6.46 -7.80
C ASN A 114 -16.74 -6.14 -8.82
N PRO A 115 -16.52 -7.00 -9.84
CA PRO A 115 -15.46 -6.83 -10.84
C PRO A 115 -15.46 -5.47 -11.55
N ILE A 116 -16.62 -4.81 -11.66
CA ILE A 116 -16.76 -3.47 -12.27
C ILE A 116 -15.95 -2.43 -11.50
N PHE A 117 -15.85 -2.52 -10.17
CA PHE A 117 -15.04 -1.59 -9.39
C PHE A 117 -13.54 -1.81 -9.59
N VAL A 118 -13.12 -3.06 -9.81
CA VAL A 118 -11.72 -3.39 -10.09
C VAL A 118 -11.31 -2.80 -11.44
N LYS A 119 -12.16 -2.96 -12.47
CA LYS A 119 -11.95 -2.35 -13.79
C LYS A 119 -11.75 -0.83 -13.68
N LYS A 120 -12.61 -0.13 -12.93
CA LYS A 120 -12.50 1.32 -12.70
C LYS A 120 -11.22 1.74 -11.99
N ILE A 121 -10.66 0.91 -11.12
CA ILE A 121 -9.40 1.19 -10.42
C ILE A 121 -8.22 1.06 -11.39
N MET A 122 -8.27 0.08 -12.30
CA MET A 122 -7.22 -0.14 -13.32
C MET A 122 -7.29 0.85 -14.49
N GLU A 123 -8.47 1.43 -14.78
CA GLU A 123 -8.68 2.39 -15.86
C GLU A 123 -8.27 3.85 -15.53
N ASN A 124 -7.95 4.16 -14.25
CA ASN A 124 -7.44 5.47 -13.81
C ASN A 124 -5.92 5.45 -13.66
#